data_AF-A0A2V2B960-F1
#
_entry.id   AF-A0A2V2B960-F1
#
_cell.length_a   1.000
_cell.length_b   1.000
_cell.length_c   1.000
_cell.angle_alpha   90.00
_cell.angle_beta   90.00
_cell.angle_gamma   90.00
#
_symmetry.space_group_name_H-M   'P 1'
#
loop_
_entity.id
_entity.type
_entity.pdbx_description
1 polymer ?
#
loop_
_entity_poly.entity_id
_entity_poly.type
_entity_poly.pdbx_seq_one_letter_code
_entity_poly.pdbx_strand_id
1 'polypeptide(L)' 'MSSDKQWSEEVVRMRREAEALELRAQRADDAAERQQLMEKAVAIRVRCEELGGPESATMDPM' A
#
# COMPACT_ATOMS: atom_id res chain seq x y z
N MET A 1 7.46 -9.45 -22.17
CA MET A 1 8.44 -8.86 -21.23
C MET A 1 8.14 -7.41 -20.82
N SER A 2 7.08 -6.72 -21.31
CA SER A 2 6.79 -5.32 -20.93
C SER A 2 5.76 -5.12 -19.80
N SER A 3 4.86 -6.08 -19.56
CA SER A 3 3.79 -5.94 -18.56
C SER A 3 4.31 -5.99 -17.12
N ASP A 4 5.30 -6.84 -16.82
CA ASP A 4 5.86 -6.97 -15.46
C ASP A 4 6.55 -5.69 -14.97
N LYS A 5 7.18 -4.93 -15.88
CA LYS A 5 7.81 -3.65 -15.54
C LYS A 5 6.78 -2.57 -15.22
N GLN A 6 5.69 -2.48 -15.98
CA GLN A 6 4.64 -1.49 -15.72
C GLN A 6 3.88 -1.77 -14.42
N TRP A 7 3.61 -3.06 -14.12
CA TRP A 7 3.04 -3.46 -12.83
C TRP A 7 3.97 -3.12 -11.66
N SER A 8 5.29 -3.30 -11.83
CA SER A 8 6.25 -2.95 -10.78
C SER A 8 6.28 -1.45 -10.44
N GLU A 9 6.18 -0.56 -11.43
CA GLU A 9 6.17 0.88 -11.20
C GLU A 9 4.87 1.35 -10.54
N GLU A 10 3.73 0.78 -10.92
CA GLU A 10 2.44 1.06 -10.30
C GLU A 10 2.41 0.62 -8.83
N VAL A 11 2.88 -0.60 -8.53
CA VAL A 11 2.98 -1.12 -7.15
C VAL A 11 3.95 -0.27 -6.31
N VAL A 12 5.09 0.16 -6.87
CA VAL A 12 6.02 1.06 -6.16
C VAL A 12 5.38 2.41 -5.85
N ARG A 13 4.64 2.99 -6.80
CA ARG A 13 3.92 4.25 -6.59
C ARG A 13 2.87 4.10 -5.49
N MET A 14 2.08 3.03 -5.54
CA MET A 14 1.05 2.75 -4.53
C MET A 14 1.64 2.54 -3.14
N ARG A 15 2.76 1.83 -3.01
CA ARG A 15 3.47 1.67 -1.73
C ARG A 15 3.89 3.03 -1.13
N ARG A 16 4.45 3.94 -1.95
CA ARG A 16 4.83 5.29 -1.52
C ARG A 16 3.60 6.13 -1.11
N GLU A 17 2.50 5.98 -1.81
CA GLU A 17 1.24 6.67 -1.47
C GLU A 17 0.69 6.20 -0.13
N ALA A 18 0.69 4.89 0.13
CA ALA A 18 0.29 4.34 1.42
C ALA A 18 1.17 4.88 2.56
N GLU A 19 2.49 4.89 2.39
CA GLU A 19 3.43 5.45 3.37
C GLU A 19 3.19 6.95 3.64
N ALA A 20 2.93 7.73 2.59
CA ALA A 20 2.61 9.15 2.73
C ALA A 20 1.30 9.38 3.51
N LEU A 21 0.28 8.54 3.29
CA LEU A 21 -0.98 8.59 4.03
C LEU A 21 -0.77 8.25 5.51
N GLU A 22 0.05 7.26 5.83
CA GLU A 22 0.38 6.92 7.23
C GLU A 22 1.14 8.04 7.94
N LEU A 23 2.13 8.63 7.27
CA LEU A 23 2.86 9.78 7.82
C LEU A 23 1.94 10.97 8.07
N ARG A 24 0.95 11.21 7.19
CA ARG A 24 -0.08 12.22 7.41
C ARG A 24 -0.99 11.85 8.58
N ALA A 25 -1.38 10.58 8.69
CA ALA A 25 -2.22 10.10 9.79
C ALA A 25 -1.52 10.27 11.14
N GLN A 26 -0.21 10.02 11.21
CA GLN A 26 0.61 10.22 12.43
C GLN A 26 0.69 11.69 12.85
N ARG A 27 0.59 12.62 11.89
CA ARG A 27 0.63 14.07 12.12
C ARG A 27 -0.76 14.70 12.25
N ALA A 28 -1.83 13.93 12.05
CA ALA A 28 -3.19 14.43 12.11
C ALA A 28 -3.65 14.53 13.57
N ASP A 29 -4.03 15.74 13.99
CA ASP A 29 -4.55 16.02 15.32
C ASP A 29 -5.99 15.50 15.49
N ASP A 30 -6.77 15.49 14.39
CA ASP A 30 -8.13 14.97 14.39
C ASP A 30 -8.17 13.44 14.28
N ALA A 31 -8.93 12.82 15.20
CA ALA A 31 -9.02 11.37 15.27
C ALA A 31 -9.76 10.74 14.08
N ALA A 32 -10.78 11.42 13.54
CA ALA A 32 -11.52 10.95 12.38
C ALA A 32 -10.69 11.09 11.10
N GLU A 33 -9.94 12.19 10.95
CA GLU A 33 -8.99 12.38 9.85
C GLU A 33 -7.89 11.32 9.88
N ARG A 34 -7.30 11.06 11.06
CA ARG A 34 -6.30 10.00 11.23
C ARG A 34 -6.85 8.63 10.82
N GLN A 35 -8.07 8.31 11.25
CA GLN A 35 -8.72 7.05 10.90
C GLN A 35 -8.93 6.92 9.39
N GLN A 36 -9.46 7.96 8.74
CA GLN A 36 -9.67 7.96 7.29
C GLN A 36 -8.36 7.82 6.50
N LEU A 37 -7.29 8.46 6.96
CA LEU A 37 -5.97 8.36 6.33
C LEU A 37 -5.39 6.95 6.47
N MET A 38 -5.52 6.34 7.65
CA MET A 38 -5.11 4.94 7.86
C MET A 38 -5.93 3.96 7.02
N GLU A 39 -7.26 4.11 6.96
CA GLU A 39 -8.14 3.26 6.15
C GLU A 39 -7.75 3.31 4.66
N LYS A 40 -7.45 4.51 4.14
CA LYS A 40 -6.95 4.68 2.78
C LYS A 40 -5.60 4.00 2.57
N ALA A 41 -4.67 4.14 3.52
CA ALA A 41 -3.36 3.48 3.44
C ALA A 41 -3.49 1.95 3.41
N VAL A 42 -4.35 1.38 4.24
CA VAL A 42 -4.64 -0.07 4.27
C VAL A 42 -5.24 -0.54 2.95
N ALA A 43 -6.22 0.18 2.40
CA ALA A 43 -6.84 -0.16 1.13
C ALA A 43 -5.81 -0.21 -0.02
N ILE A 44 -4.86 0.72 -0.04
CA ILE A 44 -3.78 0.74 -1.03
C ILE A 44 -2.84 -0.45 -0.85
N ARG A 45 -2.53 -0.86 0.40
CA ARG A 45 -1.68 -2.04 0.66
C ARG A 45 -2.32 -3.33 0.19
N VAL A 46 -3.60 -3.55 0.51
CA VAL A 46 -4.36 -4.71 0.02
C VAL A 46 -4.31 -4.76 -1.50
N ARG A 47 -4.55 -3.63 -2.17
CA ARG A 47 -4.48 -3.57 -3.63
C ARG A 47 -3.06 -3.78 -4.18
N CYS A 48 -2.01 -3.38 -3.45
CA CYS A 48 -0.62 -3.70 -3.82
C CYS A 48 -0.36 -5.22 -3.75
N GLU A 49 -0.92 -5.90 -2.75
CA GLU A 49 -0.79 -7.36 -2.60
C GLU A 49 -1.54 -8.11 -3.70
N GLU A 50 -2.75 -7.66 -4.06
CA GLU A 50 -3.53 -8.20 -5.17
C GLU A 50 -2.81 -8.01 -6.53
N LEU A 51 -2.20 -6.84 -6.75
CA LEU A 51 -1.45 -6.54 -7.97
C LEU A 51 -0.06 -7.21 -8.02
N GLY A 52 0.55 -7.45 -6.86
CA GLY A 52 1.84 -8.12 -6.73
C GLY A 52 1.81 -9.64 -6.96
N GLY A 53 0.62 -10.23 -7.03
CA GLY A 53 0.40 -11.63 -7.36
C GLY A 53 0.85 -12.63 -6.28
N PRO A 54 0.43 -13.91 -6.38
CA PRO A 54 0.76 -14.97 -5.43
C PRO A 54 2.27 -15.29 -5.32
N GLU A 55 3.13 -14.73 -6.18
CA GLU A 55 4.59 -14.86 -6.08
C GLU A 55 5.21 -13.93 -5.01
N SER A 56 4.48 -12.90 -4.55
CA SER A 56 4.87 -12.10 -3.38
C SER A 56 4.40 -12.72 -2.05
N ALA A 57 3.57 -13.76 -2.12
CA ALA A 57 3.11 -14.54 -0.97
C ALA A 57 4.05 -15.73 -0.71
N THR A 58 5.38 -15.51 -0.70
CA THR A 58 6.24 -16.26 0.22
C THR A 58 5.90 -15.78 1.63
N MET A 59 4.70 -16.16 2.09
CA MET A 59 4.48 -16.49 3.48
C MET A 59 5.50 -17.57 3.81
N ASP A 60 6.56 -17.19 4.51
CA ASP A 60 7.45 -18.13 5.18
C ASP A 60 6.56 -19.00 6.07
N PRO A 61 6.46 -20.33 5.86
CA PRO A 61 5.69 -21.16 6.75
C PRO A 61 6.38 -21.14 8.12
N MET A 62 5.70 -20.58 9.12
CA MET A 62 6.11 -20.69 10.54
C MET A 62 6.33 -22.14 10.95
#